data_AF-A0A4U1ECI0-F1
#
_entry.id   AF-A0A4U1ECI0-F1
#
_cell.length_a   1.000
_cell.length_b   1.000
_cell.length_c   1.000
_cell.angle_alpha   90.00
_cell.angle_beta   90.00
_cell.angle_gamma   90.00
#
_symmetry.space_group_name_H-M   'P 1'
#
loop_
_entity.id
_entity.type
_entity.pdbx_description
1 polymer ?
#
loop_
_entity_poly.entity_id
_entity_poly.type
_entity_poly.pdbx_seq_one_letter_code
_entity_poly.pdbx_strand_id
1 'polypeptide(L)'
;ALHSSLVLLKESNNYPEFYVPIYVVPATISNNVPGTDLSVGCDTFLNVVMETCDRIKQSASGTKRRVFIIETMGGYCGYLANMGALAAGADAAYIFEEPFDIRDLQSNVEHLTEKMKTTIQRGLVLRNESCSENYTTDFIYQLYSEEGKGVFDCRKNVLGHMQQGGAPSPFDRNFGTKISARAMQWISTKLKEPAGRGKRFVSDDSVCVLGISKRNLLFQPVAELKEETDFVHRIPKEQWWLKLRPLMKILAKYKASFEVSDAGQLEPMQPRGPEEPATI
;
A
#
# COMPACT_ATOMS: atom_id res chain seq x y z
N ALA A 1 -8.31 -15.46 6.54
CA ALA A 1 -7.72 -16.26 5.45
C ALA A 1 -6.34 -16.77 5.81
N LEU A 2 -5.27 -15.94 5.82
CA LEU A 2 -3.91 -16.38 6.18
C LEU A 2 -3.82 -17.05 7.56
N HIS A 3 -4.41 -16.43 8.59
CA HIS A 3 -4.42 -17.05 9.92
C HIS A 3 -5.17 -18.39 9.92
N SER A 4 -6.28 -18.47 9.19
CA SER A 4 -7.07 -19.70 9.06
C SER A 4 -6.27 -20.82 8.38
N SER A 5 -5.51 -20.52 7.33
CA SER A 5 -4.66 -21.53 6.67
C SER A 5 -3.52 -22.02 7.59
N LEU A 6 -2.99 -21.16 8.45
CA LEU A 6 -2.04 -21.57 9.49
C LEU A 6 -2.66 -22.51 10.53
N VAL A 7 -3.90 -22.23 10.94
CA VAL A 7 -4.65 -23.11 11.86
C VAL A 7 -4.89 -24.46 11.19
N LEU A 8 -5.35 -24.49 9.93
CA LEU A 8 -5.56 -25.74 9.19
C LEU A 8 -4.26 -26.55 9.06
N LEU A 9 -3.12 -25.89 8.79
CA LEU A 9 -1.82 -26.56 8.73
C LEU A 9 -1.45 -27.20 10.08
N LYS A 10 -1.62 -26.47 11.19
CA LYS A 10 -1.33 -26.98 12.54
C LYS A 10 -2.21 -28.15 12.94
N GLU A 11 -3.51 -28.03 12.68
CA GLU A 11 -4.52 -29.04 13.02
C GLU A 11 -4.50 -30.26 12.09
N SER A 12 -3.77 -30.21 10.97
CA SER A 12 -3.65 -31.36 10.06
C SER A 12 -3.14 -32.64 10.73
N ASN A 13 -2.34 -32.53 11.80
CA ASN A 13 -1.89 -33.71 12.56
C ASN A 13 -3.04 -34.39 13.33
N ASN A 14 -4.08 -33.64 13.69
CA ASN A 14 -5.24 -34.13 14.44
C ASN A 14 -6.38 -34.57 13.51
N TYR A 15 -6.47 -33.97 12.31
CA TYR A 15 -7.57 -34.18 11.36
C TYR A 15 -7.02 -34.57 9.97
N PRO A 16 -7.04 -35.87 9.61
CA PRO A 16 -6.61 -36.35 8.30
C PRO A 16 -7.38 -35.75 7.12
N GLU A 17 -8.58 -35.21 7.34
CA GLU A 17 -9.40 -34.52 6.34
C GLU A 17 -8.71 -33.27 5.80
N PHE A 18 -7.78 -32.67 6.56
CA PHE A 18 -6.98 -31.53 6.11
C PHE A 18 -5.78 -31.95 5.25
N TYR A 19 -5.65 -33.23 4.88
CA TYR A 19 -4.61 -33.70 3.95
C TYR A 19 -4.90 -33.38 2.49
N VAL A 20 -5.17 -32.11 2.22
CA VAL A 20 -5.47 -31.57 0.90
C VAL A 20 -4.61 -30.33 0.63
N PRO A 21 -4.20 -30.08 -0.62
CA PRO A 21 -3.53 -28.83 -0.98
C PRO A 21 -4.45 -27.63 -0.71
N ILE A 22 -3.96 -26.65 0.04
CA ILE A 22 -4.70 -25.42 0.38
C ILE A 22 -3.92 -24.24 -0.16
N TYR A 23 -4.60 -23.31 -0.81
CA TYR A 23 -4.03 -22.01 -1.12
C TYR A 23 -4.88 -20.87 -0.56
N VAL A 24 -4.25 -19.73 -0.33
CA VAL A 24 -4.91 -18.47 -0.02
C VAL A 24 -4.61 -17.48 -1.14
N VAL A 25 -5.66 -16.93 -1.75
CA VAL A 25 -5.54 -15.75 -2.61
C VAL A 25 -5.74 -14.51 -1.74
N PRO A 26 -4.74 -13.64 -1.60
CA PRO A 26 -4.89 -12.39 -0.87
C PRO A 26 -5.94 -11.49 -1.52
N ALA A 27 -7.03 -11.23 -0.80
CA ALA A 27 -8.10 -10.33 -1.24
C ALA A 27 -8.46 -9.40 -0.07
N THR A 28 -8.02 -8.15 -0.17
CA THR A 28 -8.21 -7.12 0.84
C THR A 28 -7.89 -5.76 0.22
N ILE A 29 -8.58 -4.72 0.66
CA ILE A 29 -8.27 -3.33 0.29
C ILE A 29 -6.96 -2.85 0.92
N SER A 30 -6.65 -3.30 2.13
CA SER A 30 -5.54 -2.79 2.92
C SER A 30 -4.16 -3.21 2.41
N ASN A 31 -4.10 -4.20 1.52
CA ASN A 31 -2.85 -4.81 1.05
C ASN A 31 -1.91 -5.22 2.19
N ASN A 32 -2.48 -5.84 3.23
CA ASN A 32 -1.80 -6.18 4.48
C ASN A 32 -1.55 -7.69 4.64
N VAL A 33 -1.58 -8.46 3.54
CA VAL A 33 -1.34 -9.91 3.57
C VAL A 33 0.12 -10.19 3.18
N PRO A 34 0.90 -10.80 4.08
CA PRO A 34 2.26 -11.25 3.77
C PRO A 34 2.32 -12.22 2.58
N GLY A 35 3.45 -12.20 1.88
CA GLY A 35 3.68 -13.04 0.69
C GLY A 35 3.10 -12.48 -0.60
N THR A 36 2.59 -11.25 -0.61
CA THR A 36 2.19 -10.57 -1.84
C THR A 36 2.50 -9.07 -1.79
N ASP A 37 2.92 -8.51 -2.93
CA ASP A 37 3.08 -7.08 -3.12
C ASP A 37 1.72 -6.39 -3.35
N LEU A 38 0.74 -7.13 -3.89
CA LEU A 38 -0.61 -6.66 -4.22
C LEU A 38 -1.66 -7.72 -3.86
N SER A 39 -2.70 -7.31 -3.14
CA SER A 39 -3.91 -8.10 -2.92
C SER A 39 -5.01 -7.72 -3.91
N VAL A 40 -5.86 -8.69 -4.24
CA VAL A 40 -7.05 -8.42 -5.05
C VAL A 40 -7.93 -7.39 -4.32
N GLY A 41 -8.31 -6.32 -5.03
CA GLY A 41 -9.14 -5.23 -4.53
C GLY A 41 -8.36 -3.97 -4.15
N CYS A 42 -7.03 -4.03 -3.99
CA CYS A 42 -6.27 -2.86 -3.57
C CYS A 42 -6.21 -1.78 -4.67
N ASP A 43 -6.19 -2.15 -5.94
CA ASP A 43 -6.17 -1.19 -7.05
C ASP A 43 -7.51 -0.46 -7.20
N THR A 44 -8.62 -1.18 -7.09
CA THR A 44 -9.97 -0.60 -7.08
C THR A 44 -10.08 0.47 -6.01
N PHE A 45 -9.61 0.16 -4.80
CA PHE A 45 -9.63 1.11 -3.69
C PHE A 45 -8.73 2.33 -3.95
N LEU A 46 -7.51 2.13 -4.45
CA LEU A 46 -6.59 3.22 -4.76
C LEU A 46 -7.20 4.19 -5.79
N ASN A 47 -7.92 3.67 -6.80
CA ASN A 47 -8.65 4.50 -7.75
C ASN A 47 -9.73 5.35 -7.06
N VAL A 48 -10.48 4.79 -6.11
CA VAL A 48 -11.50 5.54 -5.35
C VAL A 48 -10.88 6.63 -4.49
N VAL A 49 -9.77 6.35 -3.80
CA VAL A 49 -9.04 7.36 -3.02
C VAL A 49 -8.54 8.47 -3.93
N MET A 50 -7.91 8.11 -5.05
CA MET A 50 -7.38 9.06 -6.03
C MET A 50 -8.50 9.95 -6.59
N GLU A 51 -9.60 9.37 -7.06
CA GLU A 51 -10.73 10.12 -7.61
C GLU A 51 -11.36 11.03 -6.55
N THR A 52 -11.45 10.57 -5.30
CA THR A 52 -11.97 11.39 -4.20
C THR A 52 -11.05 12.56 -3.91
N CYS A 53 -9.73 12.32 -3.86
CA CYS A 53 -8.73 13.37 -3.72
C CYS A 53 -8.81 14.40 -4.86
N ASP A 54 -9.04 13.96 -6.10
CA ASP A 54 -9.19 14.85 -7.25
C ASP A 54 -10.45 15.73 -7.16
N ARG A 55 -11.59 15.15 -6.80
CA ARG A 55 -12.84 15.89 -6.55
C ARG A 55 -12.67 16.91 -5.41
N ILE A 56 -11.95 16.53 -4.35
CA ILE A 56 -11.63 17.42 -3.23
C ILE A 56 -10.68 18.54 -3.67
N LYS A 57 -9.63 18.24 -4.44
CA LYS A 57 -8.71 19.25 -4.99
C LYS A 57 -9.45 20.26 -5.86
N GLN A 58 -10.44 19.82 -6.66
CA GLN A 58 -11.29 20.72 -7.43
C GLN A 58 -12.12 21.62 -6.52
N SER A 59 -12.74 21.08 -5.46
CA SER A 59 -13.47 21.86 -4.45
C SER A 59 -12.57 22.84 -3.68
N ALA A 60 -11.33 22.45 -3.44
CA ALA A 60 -10.31 23.26 -2.76
C ALA A 60 -9.76 24.39 -3.63
N SER A 61 -9.91 24.31 -4.96
CA SER A 61 -9.37 25.32 -5.91
C SER A 61 -10.27 26.56 -6.06
N GLY A 62 -11.31 26.70 -5.22
CA GLY A 62 -12.12 27.90 -5.17
C GLY A 62 -11.37 29.11 -4.60
N THR A 63 -12.12 30.16 -4.24
CA THR A 63 -11.56 31.45 -3.76
C THR A 63 -10.93 31.39 -2.36
N LYS A 64 -11.08 30.28 -1.63
CA LYS A 64 -10.53 30.12 -0.28
C LYS A 64 -9.38 29.14 -0.28
N ARG A 65 -8.31 29.49 0.44
CA ARG A 65 -7.18 28.60 0.76
C ARG A 65 -7.66 27.50 1.69
N ARG A 66 -7.55 26.23 1.26
CA ARG A 66 -8.09 25.10 2.02
C ARG A 66 -7.10 23.95 2.11
N VAL A 67 -7.02 23.35 3.30
CA VAL A 67 -6.34 22.08 3.55
C VAL A 67 -7.38 21.01 3.87
N PHE A 68 -7.31 19.89 3.17
CA PHE A 68 -8.16 18.73 3.43
C PHE A 68 -7.36 17.61 4.08
N ILE A 69 -7.84 17.13 5.22
CA ILE A 69 -7.37 15.93 5.90
C ILE A 69 -8.31 14.79 5.51
N ILE A 70 -7.79 13.78 4.84
CA ILE A 70 -8.55 12.65 4.31
C ILE A 70 -8.16 11.40 5.08
N GLU A 71 -9.11 10.82 5.80
CA GLU A 71 -8.92 9.54 6.47
C GLU A 71 -9.20 8.38 5.53
N THR A 72 -8.20 7.50 5.36
CA THR A 72 -8.31 6.26 4.61
C THR A 72 -8.39 5.06 5.54
N MET A 73 -9.06 4.00 5.07
CA MET A 73 -8.98 2.70 5.74
C MET A 73 -7.57 2.07 5.58
N GLY A 74 -7.37 0.93 6.20
CA GLY A 74 -6.16 0.11 6.04
C GLY A 74 -5.81 -0.70 7.28
N GLY A 75 -6.54 -0.55 8.37
CA GLY A 75 -6.06 -0.95 9.70
C GLY A 75 -4.69 -0.36 9.94
N TYR A 76 -3.77 -1.14 10.51
CA TYR A 76 -2.39 -0.74 10.74
C TYR A 76 -1.51 -0.72 9.46
N CYS A 77 -2.06 -0.99 8.28
CA CYS A 77 -1.32 -0.92 7.02
C CYS A 77 -1.55 0.42 6.32
N GLY A 78 -0.52 1.25 6.26
CA GLY A 78 -0.49 2.55 5.61
C GLY A 78 -0.42 2.54 4.09
N TYR A 79 -0.43 1.36 3.44
CA TYR A 79 -0.30 1.22 1.98
C TYR A 79 -1.25 2.16 1.23
N LEU A 80 -2.53 2.17 1.63
CA LEU A 80 -3.58 2.95 1.00
C LEU A 80 -3.37 4.45 1.17
N ALA A 81 -3.09 4.89 2.39
CA ALA A 81 -2.80 6.29 2.68
C ALA A 81 -1.57 6.76 1.90
N ASN A 82 -0.50 5.96 1.87
CA ASN A 82 0.76 6.36 1.25
C ASN A 82 0.70 6.33 -0.28
N MET A 83 0.22 5.23 -0.87
CA MET A 83 0.13 5.11 -2.33
C MET A 83 -0.94 6.04 -2.89
N GLY A 84 -2.07 6.20 -2.18
CA GLY A 84 -3.09 7.18 -2.52
C GLY A 84 -2.56 8.61 -2.44
N ALA A 85 -1.74 8.93 -1.43
CA ALA A 85 -1.12 10.25 -1.28
C ALA A 85 -0.15 10.54 -2.42
N LEU A 86 0.71 9.57 -2.75
CA LEU A 86 1.65 9.69 -3.86
C LEU A 86 0.93 9.90 -5.19
N ALA A 87 -0.12 9.13 -5.47
CA ALA A 87 -0.93 9.27 -6.68
C ALA A 87 -1.70 10.60 -6.73
N ALA A 88 -2.21 11.07 -5.59
CA ALA A 88 -2.96 12.31 -5.50
C ALA A 88 -2.08 13.57 -5.44
N GLY A 89 -0.76 13.43 -5.28
CA GLY A 89 0.15 14.56 -5.04
C GLY A 89 -0.15 15.25 -3.71
N ALA A 90 -0.36 14.47 -2.66
CA ALA A 90 -0.62 14.99 -1.32
C ALA A 90 0.65 15.56 -0.67
N ASP A 91 0.44 16.51 0.24
CA ASP A 91 1.50 17.20 0.98
C ASP A 91 2.05 16.36 2.13
N ALA A 92 1.22 15.51 2.73
CA ALA A 92 1.64 14.61 3.79
C ALA A 92 0.78 13.35 3.81
N ALA A 93 1.36 12.26 4.32
CA ALA A 93 0.63 11.04 4.62
C ALA A 93 1.09 10.46 5.97
N TYR A 94 0.14 10.30 6.90
CA TYR A 94 0.35 9.69 8.21
C TYR A 94 -0.04 8.22 8.19
N ILE A 95 0.90 7.37 8.59
CA ILE A 95 0.79 5.91 8.56
C ILE A 95 1.29 5.33 9.88
N PHE A 96 0.94 4.08 10.16
CA PHE A 96 1.37 3.41 11.39
C PHE A 96 2.86 3.04 11.35
N GLU A 97 3.36 2.68 10.17
CA GLU A 97 4.71 2.19 9.95
C GLU A 97 5.80 3.28 10.12
N GLU A 98 5.41 4.55 10.06
CA GLU A 98 6.30 5.70 10.27
C GLU A 98 5.76 6.52 11.46
N PRO A 99 6.27 6.28 12.69
CA PRO A 99 5.88 7.04 13.86
C PRO A 99 6.14 8.52 13.65
N PHE A 100 5.21 9.35 14.11
CA PHE A 100 5.29 10.80 14.02
C PHE A 100 4.83 11.42 15.35
N ASP A 101 5.32 12.62 15.63
CA ASP A 101 4.96 13.38 16.82
C ASP A 101 4.35 14.74 16.49
N ILE A 102 4.08 15.52 17.55
CA ILE A 102 3.48 16.85 17.40
C ILE A 102 4.36 17.82 16.60
N ARG A 103 5.69 17.67 16.63
CA ARG A 103 6.64 18.52 15.90
C ARG A 103 6.58 18.22 14.41
N ASP A 104 6.39 16.96 14.04
CA ASP A 104 6.14 16.58 12.65
C ASP A 104 4.85 17.23 12.14
N LEU A 105 3.77 17.19 12.93
CA LEU A 105 2.51 17.85 12.56
C LEU A 105 2.69 19.37 12.40
N GLN A 106 3.38 20.03 13.33
CA GLN A 106 3.70 21.45 13.25
C GLN A 106 4.53 21.79 12.00
N SER A 107 5.56 20.99 11.69
CA SER A 107 6.38 21.18 10.50
C SER A 107 5.56 21.07 9.20
N ASN A 108 4.60 20.13 9.15
CA ASN A 108 3.69 19.99 8.02
C ASN A 108 2.72 21.21 7.91
N VAL A 109 2.25 21.76 9.02
CA VAL A 109 1.44 22.99 9.03
C VAL A 109 2.24 24.18 8.51
N GLU A 110 3.49 24.34 8.96
CA GLU A 110 4.39 25.39 8.47
C GLU A 110 4.64 25.25 6.96
N HIS A 111 4.92 24.03 6.49
CA HIS A 111 5.10 23.74 5.08
C HIS A 111 3.87 24.13 4.25
N LEU A 112 2.67 23.74 4.69
CA LEU A 112 1.42 24.11 4.04
C LEU A 112 1.19 25.63 4.08
N THR A 113 1.50 26.29 5.19
CA THR A 113 1.38 27.75 5.34
C THR A 113 2.25 28.49 4.33
N GLU A 114 3.49 28.05 4.13
CA GLU A 114 4.36 28.61 3.09
C GLU A 114 3.85 28.28 1.68
N LYS A 115 3.38 27.04 1.45
CA LYS A 115 2.79 26.64 0.17
C LYS A 115 1.61 27.53 -0.23
N MET A 116 0.74 27.92 0.71
CA MET A 116 -0.42 28.78 0.46
C MET A 116 -0.06 30.20 -0.03
N LYS A 117 1.19 30.64 0.15
CA LYS A 117 1.69 31.92 -0.38
C LYS A 117 2.11 31.83 -1.85
N THR A 118 2.19 30.62 -2.40
CA THR A 118 2.55 30.37 -3.79
C THR A 118 1.32 30.33 -4.70
N THR A 119 1.52 29.97 -5.97
CA THR A 119 0.43 29.75 -6.95
C THR A 119 -0.52 28.62 -6.54
N ILE A 120 -0.04 27.62 -5.78
CA ILE A 120 -0.87 26.47 -5.37
C ILE A 120 -1.44 26.74 -3.98
N GLN A 121 -2.72 27.14 -3.95
CA GLN A 121 -3.41 27.59 -2.74
C GLN A 121 -4.32 26.51 -2.13
N ARG A 122 -3.87 25.25 -2.19
CA ARG A 122 -4.59 24.09 -1.66
C ARG A 122 -3.62 23.10 -1.00
N GLY A 123 -4.09 22.45 0.06
CA GLY A 123 -3.37 21.40 0.78
C GLY A 123 -4.15 20.10 0.83
N LEU A 124 -3.44 18.99 0.78
CA LEU A 124 -4.00 17.65 0.85
C LEU A 124 -3.16 16.80 1.79
N VAL A 125 -3.78 16.23 2.81
CA VAL A 125 -3.13 15.39 3.82
C VAL A 125 -3.91 14.09 3.91
N LEU A 126 -3.24 12.95 3.75
CA LEU A 126 -3.87 11.64 3.95
C LEU A 126 -3.48 11.09 5.33
N ARG A 127 -4.40 10.38 5.95
CA ARG A 127 -4.19 9.75 7.25
C ARG A 127 -4.79 8.36 7.24
N ASN A 128 -3.99 7.35 7.55
CA ASN A 128 -4.52 6.01 7.77
C ASN A 128 -5.27 5.93 9.11
N GLU A 129 -6.39 5.20 9.14
CA GLU A 129 -7.31 5.12 10.29
C GLU A 129 -6.67 4.67 11.61
N SER A 130 -5.62 3.84 11.54
CA SER A 130 -4.90 3.29 12.71
C SER A 130 -3.45 3.76 12.79
N CYS A 131 -3.10 4.91 12.20
CA CYS A 131 -1.74 5.45 12.28
C CYS A 131 -1.32 5.81 13.72
N SER A 132 -2.28 6.22 14.56
CA SER A 132 -2.09 6.57 15.96
C SER A 132 -3.44 6.52 16.67
N GLU A 133 -3.45 6.07 17.93
CA GLU A 133 -4.64 6.09 18.79
C GLU A 133 -5.01 7.51 19.24
N ASN A 134 -4.00 8.37 19.47
CA ASN A 134 -4.18 9.70 20.03
C ASN A 134 -4.24 10.79 18.97
N TYR A 135 -3.43 10.67 17.91
CA TYR A 135 -3.47 11.60 16.77
C TYR A 135 -4.59 11.21 15.79
N THR A 136 -5.82 11.39 16.26
CA THR A 136 -7.04 11.15 15.49
C THR A 136 -7.20 12.19 14.38
N THR A 137 -8.04 11.90 13.39
CA THR A 137 -8.42 12.89 12.35
C THR A 137 -8.96 14.18 12.96
N ASP A 138 -9.67 14.08 14.08
CA ASP A 138 -10.26 15.23 14.76
C ASP A 138 -9.20 16.07 15.45
N PHE A 139 -8.23 15.42 16.10
CA PHE A 139 -7.09 16.09 16.70
C PHE A 139 -6.25 16.82 15.64
N ILE A 140 -5.87 16.14 14.56
CA ILE A 140 -5.08 16.73 13.48
C ILE A 140 -5.86 17.89 12.84
N TYR A 141 -7.17 17.74 12.66
CA TYR A 141 -8.04 18.79 12.15
C TYR A 141 -8.05 20.03 13.03
N GLN A 142 -8.22 19.87 14.35
CA GLN A 142 -8.22 20.98 15.30
C GLN A 142 -6.86 21.66 15.35
N LEU A 143 -5.79 20.88 15.45
CA LEU A 143 -4.42 21.39 15.45
C LEU A 143 -4.13 22.20 14.19
N TYR A 144 -4.41 21.66 13.01
CA TYR A 144 -4.16 22.36 11.75
C TYR A 144 -5.01 23.62 11.60
N SER A 145 -6.25 23.60 12.11
CA SER A 145 -7.14 24.77 12.08
C SER A 145 -6.61 25.91 12.93
N GLU A 146 -6.08 25.59 14.12
CA GLU A 146 -5.52 26.57 15.05
C GLU A 146 -4.15 27.07 14.58
N GLU A 147 -3.22 26.15 14.32
CA GLU A 147 -1.85 26.48 13.93
C GLU A 147 -1.74 27.06 12.51
N GLY A 148 -2.76 26.85 11.67
CA GLY A 148 -2.88 27.51 10.37
C GLY A 148 -3.10 29.02 10.47
N LYS A 149 -3.44 29.56 11.64
CA LYS A 149 -3.52 31.01 11.96
C LYS A 149 -4.27 31.85 10.92
N GLY A 150 -5.35 31.29 10.36
CA GLY A 150 -6.17 31.93 9.34
C GLY A 150 -5.55 32.03 7.94
N VAL A 151 -4.36 31.45 7.71
CA VAL A 151 -3.75 31.39 6.37
C VAL A 151 -4.52 30.43 5.46
N PHE A 152 -5.07 29.36 6.02
CA PHE A 152 -5.98 28.43 5.35
C PHE A 152 -7.10 27.95 6.27
N ASP A 153 -8.22 27.57 5.68
CA ASP A 153 -9.28 26.83 6.37
C ASP A 153 -8.98 25.32 6.29
N CYS A 154 -9.21 24.59 7.38
CA CYS A 154 -9.15 23.13 7.36
C CYS A 154 -10.51 22.49 7.14
N ARG A 155 -10.51 21.32 6.51
CA ARG A 155 -11.64 20.39 6.41
C ARG A 155 -11.16 18.97 6.61
N LYS A 156 -11.97 18.13 7.23
CA LYS A 156 -11.74 16.70 7.35
C LYS A 156 -12.74 15.93 6.50
N ASN A 157 -12.31 14.81 5.92
CA ASN A 157 -13.19 13.89 5.23
C ASN A 157 -12.81 12.45 5.59
N VAL A 158 -13.72 11.76 6.26
CA VAL A 158 -13.58 10.33 6.55
C VAL A 158 -14.28 9.57 5.45
N LEU A 159 -13.50 8.95 4.56
CA LEU A 159 -14.07 8.29 3.39
C LEU A 159 -14.89 7.04 3.79
N GLY A 160 -14.51 6.39 4.88
CA GLY A 160 -15.20 5.21 5.42
C GLY A 160 -15.36 4.09 4.38
N HIS A 161 -16.52 3.43 4.39
CA HIS A 161 -16.80 2.28 3.53
C HIS A 161 -16.92 2.62 2.04
N MET A 162 -17.11 3.89 1.67
CA MET A 162 -17.17 4.28 0.24
C MET A 162 -15.90 3.90 -0.51
N GLN A 163 -14.77 3.79 0.20
CA GLN A 163 -13.49 3.41 -0.36
C GLN A 163 -13.43 1.97 -0.84
N GLN A 164 -14.28 1.06 -0.32
CA GLN A 164 -14.39 -0.31 -0.83
C GLN A 164 -14.82 -0.34 -2.31
N GLY A 165 -15.28 0.81 -2.83
CA GLY A 165 -15.67 0.99 -4.21
C GLY A 165 -17.04 0.39 -4.49
N GLY A 166 -17.33 0.26 -5.77
CA GLY A 166 -18.50 -0.46 -6.26
C GLY A 166 -18.06 -1.54 -7.22
N ALA A 167 -17.98 -1.18 -8.49
CA ALA A 167 -17.45 -2.07 -9.51
C ALA A 167 -15.92 -2.18 -9.42
N PRO A 168 -15.33 -3.38 -9.44
CA PRO A 168 -13.88 -3.54 -9.41
C PRO A 168 -13.23 -2.96 -10.67
N SER A 169 -12.00 -2.46 -10.51
CA SER A 169 -11.20 -1.91 -11.61
C SER A 169 -10.88 -2.98 -12.65
N PRO A 170 -10.56 -2.60 -13.91
CA PRO A 170 -10.10 -3.56 -14.91
C PRO A 170 -8.86 -4.34 -14.47
N PHE A 171 -7.96 -3.70 -13.71
CA PHE A 171 -6.79 -4.39 -13.15
C PHE A 171 -7.20 -5.49 -12.18
N ASP A 172 -8.04 -5.20 -11.19
CA ASP A 172 -8.46 -6.19 -10.20
C ASP A 172 -9.28 -7.33 -10.82
N ARG A 173 -10.11 -7.04 -11.84
CA ARG A 173 -10.85 -8.09 -12.58
C ARG A 173 -9.91 -9.05 -13.30
N ASN A 174 -8.94 -8.51 -14.03
CA ASN A 174 -7.97 -9.30 -14.78
C ASN A 174 -7.02 -10.03 -13.83
N PHE A 175 -6.55 -9.36 -12.78
CA PHE A 175 -5.66 -9.93 -11.77
C PHE A 175 -6.34 -11.06 -11.00
N GLY A 176 -7.59 -10.86 -10.56
CA GLY A 176 -8.41 -11.89 -9.94
C GLY A 176 -8.61 -13.12 -10.82
N THR A 177 -8.85 -12.93 -12.12
CA THR A 177 -8.94 -14.03 -13.09
C THR A 177 -7.60 -14.77 -13.24
N LYS A 178 -6.51 -14.02 -13.41
CA LYS A 178 -5.15 -14.56 -13.60
C LYS A 178 -4.68 -15.36 -12.38
N ILE A 179 -4.86 -14.81 -11.18
CA ILE A 179 -4.42 -15.46 -9.93
C ILE A 179 -5.24 -16.72 -9.67
N SER A 180 -6.54 -16.69 -9.95
CA SER A 180 -7.42 -17.86 -9.80
C SER A 180 -7.06 -18.98 -10.77
N ALA A 181 -6.80 -18.66 -12.05
CA ALA A 181 -6.37 -19.65 -13.04
C ALA A 181 -5.03 -20.31 -12.63
N ARG A 182 -4.08 -19.51 -12.12
CA ARG A 182 -2.80 -20.01 -11.62
C ARG A 182 -2.98 -20.90 -10.39
N ALA A 183 -3.87 -20.52 -9.46
CA ALA A 183 -4.18 -21.31 -8.28
C ALA A 183 -4.76 -22.68 -8.65
N MET A 184 -5.70 -22.72 -9.61
CA MET A 184 -6.29 -23.96 -10.10
C MET A 184 -5.29 -24.86 -10.81
N GLN A 185 -4.37 -24.27 -11.60
CA GLN A 185 -3.28 -25.02 -12.22
C GLN A 185 -2.38 -25.67 -11.15
N TRP A 186 -2.03 -24.91 -10.10
CA TRP A 186 -1.19 -25.41 -9.02
C TRP A 186 -1.84 -26.54 -8.23
N ILE A 187 -3.13 -26.39 -7.84
CA ILE A 187 -3.88 -27.48 -7.22
C ILE A 187 -3.89 -28.72 -8.11
N SER A 188 -4.17 -28.55 -9.40
CA SER A 188 -4.23 -29.67 -10.35
C SER A 188 -2.90 -30.41 -10.47
N THR A 189 -1.78 -29.69 -10.40
CA THR A 189 -0.45 -30.28 -10.35
C THR A 189 -0.20 -31.02 -9.04
N LYS A 190 -0.48 -30.37 -7.89
CA LYS A 190 -0.29 -30.97 -6.56
C LYS A 190 -1.10 -32.24 -6.35
N LEU A 191 -2.32 -32.31 -6.88
CA LEU A 191 -3.16 -33.52 -6.82
C LEU A 191 -2.64 -34.68 -7.68
N LYS A 192 -1.81 -34.40 -8.70
CA LYS A 192 -1.19 -35.41 -9.57
C LYS A 192 0.18 -35.87 -9.04
N GLU A 193 0.80 -35.11 -8.16
CA GLU A 193 2.05 -35.53 -7.51
C GLU A 193 1.80 -36.81 -6.71
N PRO A 194 2.69 -37.82 -6.78
CA PRO A 194 2.52 -39.04 -6.03
C PRO A 194 2.52 -38.70 -4.55
N ALA A 195 1.38 -38.91 -3.88
CA ALA A 195 1.32 -38.88 -2.43
C ALA A 195 2.41 -39.81 -1.90
N GLY A 196 3.24 -39.34 -0.97
CA GLY A 196 4.26 -40.18 -0.33
C GLY A 196 3.64 -41.42 0.34
N ARG A 197 4.43 -42.21 1.06
CA ARG A 197 3.87 -43.34 1.84
C ARG A 197 2.79 -42.82 2.81
N GLY A 198 1.54 -43.14 2.52
CA GLY A 198 0.35 -42.65 3.24
C GLY A 198 -0.32 -41.49 2.48
N LYS A 199 -1.66 -41.40 2.54
CA LYS A 199 -2.50 -40.38 1.87
C LYS A 199 -2.28 -38.94 2.41
N ARG A 200 -1.05 -38.53 2.69
CA ARG A 200 -0.69 -37.23 3.25
C ARG A 200 -0.17 -36.35 2.12
N PHE A 201 -1.02 -35.46 1.62
CA PHE A 201 -0.58 -34.35 0.76
C PHE A 201 -0.01 -33.18 1.57
N VAL A 202 0.14 -33.31 2.91
CA VAL A 202 0.62 -32.24 3.78
C VAL A 202 2.12 -32.33 4.03
N SER A 203 2.84 -31.55 3.25
CA SER A 203 4.15 -30.98 3.55
C SER A 203 4.01 -29.47 3.74
N ASP A 204 5.02 -28.77 4.25
CA ASP A 204 4.93 -27.32 4.50
C ASP A 204 4.61 -26.53 3.21
N ASP A 205 4.96 -27.05 2.04
CA ASP A 205 4.67 -26.49 0.71
C ASP A 205 3.26 -26.82 0.16
N SER A 206 2.42 -27.51 0.94
CA SER A 206 1.05 -27.87 0.55
C SER A 206 0.01 -26.82 0.93
N VAL A 207 0.36 -25.93 1.87
CA VAL A 207 -0.50 -24.83 2.33
C VAL A 207 0.22 -23.53 2.05
N CYS A 208 -0.22 -22.82 1.01
CA CYS A 208 0.52 -21.66 0.50
C CYS A 208 -0.36 -20.41 0.37
N VAL A 209 0.26 -19.23 0.41
CA VAL A 209 -0.33 -18.01 -0.14
C VAL A 209 0.11 -17.90 -1.59
N LEU A 210 -0.84 -17.67 -2.50
CA LEU A 210 -0.54 -17.30 -3.87
C LEU A 210 -0.48 -15.77 -3.95
N GLY A 211 0.73 -15.24 -3.99
CA GLY A 211 0.97 -13.81 -4.11
C GLY A 211 1.69 -13.43 -5.39
N ILE A 212 1.79 -12.12 -5.60
CA ILE A 212 2.66 -11.54 -6.62
C ILE A 212 3.85 -10.89 -5.95
N SER A 213 5.07 -11.22 -6.38
CA SER A 213 6.27 -10.45 -6.03
C SER A 213 6.90 -9.93 -7.30
N LYS A 214 6.99 -8.59 -7.42
CA LYS A 214 7.40 -7.87 -8.63
C LYS A 214 6.54 -8.26 -9.85
N ARG A 215 6.99 -9.22 -10.65
CA ARG A 215 6.32 -9.69 -11.87
C ARG A 215 5.91 -11.17 -11.80
N ASN A 216 6.33 -11.87 -10.74
CA ASN A 216 6.20 -13.31 -10.62
C ASN A 216 5.04 -13.66 -9.68
N LEU A 217 4.23 -14.63 -10.08
CA LEU A 217 3.25 -15.27 -9.19
C LEU A 217 3.94 -16.40 -8.44
N LEU A 218 3.98 -16.28 -7.12
CA LEU A 218 4.70 -17.19 -6.23
C LEU A 218 3.72 -17.87 -5.27
N PHE A 219 3.94 -19.16 -5.03
CA PHE A 219 3.30 -19.89 -3.95
C PHE A 219 4.28 -19.92 -2.79
N GLN A 220 3.95 -19.21 -1.71
CA GLN A 220 4.78 -19.12 -0.53
C GLN A 220 4.15 -19.93 0.61
N PRO A 221 4.86 -20.89 1.22
CA PRO A 221 4.37 -21.64 2.36
C PRO A 221 3.89 -20.74 3.48
N VAL A 222 2.71 -21.02 4.04
CA VAL A 222 2.17 -20.22 5.16
C VAL A 222 3.07 -20.33 6.40
N ALA A 223 3.77 -21.45 6.56
CA ALA A 223 4.71 -21.68 7.64
C ALA A 223 5.88 -20.67 7.62
N GLU A 224 6.39 -20.33 6.44
CA GLU A 224 7.44 -19.32 6.26
C GLU A 224 6.88 -17.91 6.51
N LEU A 225 5.72 -17.61 5.91
CA LEU A 225 5.06 -16.30 6.04
C LEU A 225 4.69 -15.96 7.49
N LYS A 226 4.49 -16.96 8.34
CA LYS A 226 4.25 -16.76 9.78
C LYS A 226 5.34 -15.90 10.42
N GLU A 227 6.60 -16.13 10.06
CA GLU A 227 7.74 -15.40 10.64
C GLU A 227 7.86 -13.97 10.08
N GLU A 228 7.29 -13.71 8.91
CA GLU A 228 7.22 -12.38 8.28
C GLU A 228 5.96 -11.60 8.68
N THR A 229 5.07 -12.19 9.48
CA THR A 229 3.78 -11.58 9.86
C THR A 229 3.85 -10.98 11.27
N ASP A 230 3.41 -9.74 11.42
CA ASP A 230 2.96 -9.21 12.71
C ASP A 230 1.47 -9.57 12.88
N PHE A 231 1.17 -10.55 13.74
CA PHE A 231 -0.20 -10.99 13.99
C PHE A 231 -0.98 -10.05 14.92
N VAL A 232 -0.32 -9.21 15.70
CA VAL A 232 -0.98 -8.25 16.61
C VAL A 232 -1.59 -7.15 15.76
N HIS A 233 -0.80 -6.54 14.89
CA HIS A 233 -1.23 -5.46 14.02
C HIS A 233 -1.79 -5.96 12.67
N ARG A 234 -1.63 -7.25 12.37
CA ARG A 234 -2.11 -7.93 11.15
C ARG A 234 -1.51 -7.31 9.88
N ILE A 235 -0.19 -7.12 9.87
CA ILE A 235 0.57 -6.55 8.74
C ILE A 235 1.83 -7.38 8.46
N PRO A 236 2.42 -7.28 7.26
CA PRO A 236 3.77 -7.78 7.00
C PRO A 236 4.81 -6.94 7.75
N LYS A 237 5.89 -7.57 8.22
CA LYS A 237 7.02 -6.88 8.86
C LYS A 237 7.79 -5.98 7.90
N GLU A 238 7.89 -6.38 6.63
CA GLU A 238 8.53 -5.60 5.57
C GLU A 238 7.57 -5.33 4.43
N GLN A 239 7.60 -4.10 3.91
CA GLN A 239 6.69 -3.66 2.86
C GLN A 239 7.42 -2.85 1.81
N TRP A 240 7.32 -3.30 0.55
CA TRP A 240 8.10 -2.76 -0.57
C TRP A 240 7.88 -1.27 -0.84
N TRP A 241 6.71 -0.73 -0.48
CA TRP A 241 6.30 0.64 -0.80
C TRP A 241 6.83 1.68 0.20
N LEU A 242 7.32 1.26 1.37
CA LEU A 242 7.93 2.17 2.35
C LEU A 242 9.16 2.89 1.78
N LYS A 243 9.89 2.26 0.86
CA LYS A 243 11.01 2.89 0.15
C LYS A 243 10.61 4.08 -0.72
N LEU A 244 9.31 4.23 -1.03
CA LEU A 244 8.79 5.37 -1.81
C LEU A 244 8.47 6.58 -0.92
N ARG A 245 8.52 6.44 0.41
CA ARG A 245 8.22 7.52 1.36
C ARG A 245 9.07 8.78 1.14
N PRO A 246 10.39 8.69 0.92
CA PRO A 246 11.20 9.89 0.67
C PRO A 246 10.77 10.65 -0.60
N LEU A 247 10.32 9.94 -1.64
CA LEU A 247 9.85 10.55 -2.88
C LEU A 247 8.65 11.46 -2.66
N MET A 248 7.75 11.09 -1.74
CA MET A 248 6.59 11.91 -1.41
C MET A 248 7.02 13.26 -0.81
N LYS A 249 7.99 13.26 0.12
CA LYS A 249 8.54 14.50 0.71
C LYS A 249 9.25 15.36 -0.34
N ILE A 250 9.97 14.76 -1.27
CA ILE A 250 10.64 15.46 -2.40
C ILE A 250 9.61 16.12 -3.30
N LEU A 251 8.60 15.37 -3.75
CA LEU A 251 7.58 15.85 -4.68
C LEU A 251 6.68 16.92 -4.06
N ALA A 252 6.45 16.84 -2.74
CA ALA A 252 5.77 17.88 -1.99
C ALA A 252 6.65 19.11 -1.69
N LYS A 253 7.94 19.09 -2.05
CA LYS A 253 8.91 20.20 -1.84
C LYS A 253 9.17 20.52 -0.37
N TYR A 254 9.24 19.52 0.51
CA TYR A 254 9.77 19.73 1.85
C TYR A 254 11.25 20.11 1.76
N LYS A 255 11.71 20.99 2.66
CA LYS A 255 13.13 21.22 2.87
C LYS A 255 13.71 19.98 3.56
N ALA A 256 14.19 19.03 2.76
CA ALA A 256 14.80 17.81 3.28
C ALA A 256 16.26 17.73 2.80
N SER A 257 17.17 17.49 3.73
CA SER A 257 18.54 17.09 3.47
C SER A 257 18.53 15.59 3.18
N PHE A 258 18.78 15.20 1.93
CA PHE A 258 18.89 13.81 1.55
C PHE A 258 20.38 13.45 1.46
N GLU A 259 20.82 12.46 2.26
CA GLU A 259 22.05 11.76 1.96
C GLU A 259 21.76 10.85 0.76
N VAL A 260 22.21 11.27 -0.42
CA VAL A 260 22.26 10.41 -1.60
C VAL A 260 23.43 9.46 -1.38
N SER A 261 23.20 8.35 -0.68
CA SER A 261 24.10 7.20 -0.74
C SER A 261 24.05 6.63 -2.16
N ASP A 262 25.21 6.61 -2.82
CA ASP A 262 25.47 6.34 -4.24
C ASP A 262 25.19 7.48 -5.22
N ALA A 263 26.08 8.49 -5.18
CA ALA A 263 26.50 9.20 -6.37
C ALA A 263 27.24 8.25 -7.33
N GLY A 264 26.52 7.30 -7.94
CA GLY A 264 26.92 6.80 -9.25
C GLY A 264 26.78 7.97 -10.20
N GLN A 265 27.90 8.56 -10.62
CA GLN A 265 27.92 9.58 -11.66
C GLN A 265 27.18 9.04 -12.89
N LEU A 266 25.95 9.51 -13.11
CA LEU A 266 25.24 9.29 -14.36
C LEU A 266 25.96 10.14 -15.41
N GLU A 267 26.89 9.54 -16.13
CA GLU A 267 27.47 10.18 -17.31
C GLU A 267 26.37 10.33 -18.38
N PRO A 268 26.28 11.49 -19.04
CA PRO A 268 25.41 11.64 -20.20
C PRO A 268 25.81 10.62 -21.27
N MET A 269 24.85 9.86 -21.79
CA MET A 269 25.07 9.04 -22.99
C MET A 269 25.59 9.95 -24.10
N GLN A 270 26.86 9.77 -24.49
CA GLN A 270 27.41 10.43 -25.66
C GLN A 270 26.61 9.96 -26.89
N PRO A 271 26.20 10.88 -27.79
CA PRO A 271 25.56 10.48 -29.02
C PRO A 271 26.51 9.57 -29.80
N ARG A 272 26.06 8.36 -30.13
CA ARG A 272 26.79 7.49 -31.07
C ARG A 272 26.97 8.27 -32.37
N GLY A 273 28.23 8.52 -32.73
CA GLY A 273 28.59 8.99 -34.06
C GLY A 273 28.15 7.98 -35.14
N PRO A 274 28.07 8.40 -36.41
CA PRO A 274 27.54 7.57 -37.49
C PRO A 274 28.32 6.25 -37.58
N GLU A 275 27.60 5.13 -37.44
CA GLU A 275 28.14 3.78 -37.66
C GLU A 275 28.61 3.68 -39.13
N GLU A 276 29.87 3.26 -39.33
CA GLU A 276 30.41 2.95 -40.66
C GLU A 276 29.58 1.84 -41.32
N PRO A 277 29.37 1.90 -42.65
CA PRO A 277 28.53 0.93 -43.35
C PRO A 277 29.18 -0.46 -43.31
N ALA A 278 28.40 -1.44 -42.89
CA ALA A 278 28.79 -2.85 -42.90
C ALA A 278 29.22 -3.28 -44.31
N THR A 279 30.46 -3.77 -44.41
CA THR A 279 30.97 -4.44 -45.60
C THR A 279 30.25 -5.78 -45.81
N ILE A 280 29.95 -6.05 -47.08
CA ILE A 280 29.13 -7.13 -47.65
C ILE A 280 29.59 -8.53 -47.24
#